data_AF-A0A0A2T9B4-F1
#
_entry.id   AF-A0A0A2T9B4-F1
#
_cell.length_a   1.000
_cell.length_b   1.000
_cell.length_c   1.000
_cell.angle_alpha   90.00
_cell.angle_beta   90.00
_cell.angle_gamma   90.00
#
_symmetry.space_group_name_H-M   'P 1'
#
loop_
_entity.id
_entity.type
_entity.pdbx_description
1 polymer ?
#
loop_
_entity_poly.entity_id
_entity_poly.type
_entity_poly.pdbx_seq_one_letter_code
_entity_poly.pdbx_strand_id
1 'polypeptide(L)'
;MTSTYRRNSIHFLQVMSVSILASFLFSIVVAFNGYVPISDRNPNVYHFSITELFLYFFFTTILISIAIGFLSFFLYLLLRRLLSVRTWWLKLVSLIGAMVFVWVYYIIFYN
;
A
#
# COMPACT_ATOMS: atom_id res chain seq x y z
N MET A 1 28.99 13.80 10.14
CA MET A 1 28.08 12.63 10.17
C MET A 1 26.59 12.99 10.33
N THR A 2 26.22 14.25 10.57
CA THR A 2 24.81 14.67 10.80
C THR A 2 23.98 14.91 9.53
N SER A 3 24.61 15.18 8.37
CA SER A 3 23.86 15.55 7.15
C SER A 3 23.18 14.37 6.45
N THR A 4 23.79 13.18 6.46
CA THR A 4 23.23 11.96 5.86
C THR A 4 22.04 11.41 6.63
N TYR A 5 22.08 11.47 7.97
CA TYR A 5 20.98 11.01 8.82
C TYR A 5 19.74 11.88 8.65
N ARG A 6 19.92 13.21 8.59
CA ARG A 6 18.84 14.19 8.36
C ARG A 6 18.21 14.04 6.96
N ARG A 7 19.00 13.71 5.94
CA ARG A 7 18.48 13.48 4.58
C ARG A 7 17.65 12.20 4.50
N ASN A 8 18.07 11.14 5.18
CA ASN A 8 17.34 9.87 5.21
C ASN A 8 16.01 9.97 5.96
N SER A 9 15.95 10.73 7.07
CA SER A 9 14.70 10.92 7.81
C SER A 9 13.66 11.73 7.03
N ILE A 10 14.07 12.74 6.27
CA ILE A 10 13.18 13.51 5.39
C ILE A 10 12.62 12.62 4.27
N HIS A 11 13.46 11.81 3.63
CA HIS A 11 13.00 10.86 2.61
C HIS A 11 12.04 9.80 3.18
N PHE A 12 12.29 9.32 4.39
CA PHE A 12 11.39 8.37 5.06
C PHE A 12 10.02 9.01 5.33
N LEU A 13 9.98 10.25 5.85
CA LEU A 13 8.74 10.99 6.07
C LEU A 13 7.99 11.27 4.75
N GLN A 14 8.71 11.58 3.68
CA GLN A 14 8.11 11.75 2.34
C GLN A 14 7.49 10.45 1.82
N VAL A 15 8.19 9.32 1.97
CA VAL A 15 7.64 8.01 1.56
C VAL A 15 6.42 7.66 2.40
N MET A 16 6.44 7.87 3.72
CA MET A 16 5.27 7.65 4.59
C MET A 16 4.08 8.50 4.16
N SER A 17 4.29 9.80 3.94
CA SER A 17 3.20 10.71 3.55
C SER A 17 2.61 10.37 2.19
N VAL A 18 3.44 10.02 1.20
CA VAL A 18 2.96 9.54 -0.11
C VAL A 18 2.18 8.24 0.03
N SER A 19 2.64 7.28 0.83
CA SER A 19 1.92 6.02 1.05
C SER A 19 0.56 6.21 1.72
N ILE A 20 0.47 7.11 2.71
CA ILE A 20 -0.81 7.45 3.37
C ILE A 20 -1.78 8.07 2.36
N LEU A 21 -1.29 9.01 1.55
CA LEU A 21 -2.11 9.75 0.59
C LEU A 21 -2.57 8.85 -0.55
N ALA A 22 -1.71 7.97 -1.05
CA ALA A 22 -2.06 6.94 -2.03
C ALA A 22 -3.09 5.96 -1.47
N SER A 23 -2.91 5.50 -0.22
CA SER A 23 -3.86 4.60 0.44
C SER A 23 -5.21 5.25 0.67
N PHE A 24 -5.24 6.54 1.01
CA PHE A 24 -6.46 7.34 1.14
C PHE A 24 -7.25 7.37 -0.18
N LEU A 25 -6.60 7.76 -1.27
CA LEU A 25 -7.22 7.84 -2.59
C LEU A 25 -7.73 6.48 -3.07
N PHE A 26 -6.91 5.44 -2.90
CA PHE A 26 -7.30 4.08 -3.25
C PHE A 26 -8.55 3.63 -2.49
N SER A 27 -8.57 3.86 -1.18
CA SER A 27 -9.69 3.44 -0.31
C SER A 27 -10.98 4.15 -0.65
N ILE A 28 -10.93 5.42 -1.08
CA ILE A 28 -12.09 6.13 -1.62
C ILE A 28 -12.64 5.39 -2.84
N VAL A 29 -11.81 5.15 -3.86
CA VAL A 29 -12.24 4.52 -5.11
C VAL A 29 -12.85 3.14 -4.86
N VAL A 30 -12.28 2.37 -3.95
CA VAL A 30 -12.78 1.04 -3.63
C VAL A 30 -14.05 1.08 -2.79
N ALA A 31 -14.13 1.97 -1.80
CA ALA A 31 -15.35 2.15 -1.01
C ALA A 31 -16.54 2.56 -1.88
N PHE A 32 -16.32 3.42 -2.89
CA PHE A 32 -17.37 3.79 -3.84
C PHE A 32 -17.78 2.61 -4.76
N ASN A 33 -16.83 1.81 -5.24
CA ASN A 33 -17.15 0.64 -6.07
C ASN A 33 -17.84 -0.49 -5.30
N GLY A 34 -17.47 -0.68 -4.02
CA GLY A 34 -18.06 -1.72 -3.17
C GLY A 34 -19.33 -1.30 -2.44
N TYR A 35 -19.75 -0.03 -2.55
CA TYR A 35 -20.92 0.47 -1.86
C TYR A 35 -22.21 0.05 -2.58
N VAL A 36 -23.06 -0.69 -1.87
CA VAL A 36 -24.42 -1.01 -2.32
C VAL A 36 -25.39 0.08 -1.84
N PRO A 37 -26.11 0.77 -2.76
CA PRO A 37 -27.11 1.77 -2.42
C PRO A 37 -28.20 1.21 -1.54
N ILE A 38 -28.73 2.01 -0.61
CA ILE A 38 -29.76 1.56 0.35
C ILE A 38 -31.01 1.01 -0.36
N SER A 39 -31.35 1.54 -1.54
CA SER A 39 -32.47 1.08 -2.37
C SER A 39 -32.33 -0.38 -2.82
N ASP A 40 -31.10 -0.87 -2.95
CA ASP A 40 -30.77 -2.17 -3.53
C ASP A 40 -30.37 -3.18 -2.46
N ARG A 41 -30.43 -2.79 -1.18
CA ARG A 41 -30.05 -3.66 -0.05
C ARG A 41 -31.14 -4.68 0.22
N ASN A 42 -30.77 -5.96 0.15
CA ASN A 42 -31.60 -7.03 0.68
C ASN A 42 -31.65 -6.94 2.22
N PRO A 43 -32.84 -6.83 2.85
CA PRO A 43 -32.97 -6.68 4.30
C PRO A 43 -32.45 -7.90 5.10
N ASN A 44 -32.29 -9.06 4.46
CA ASN A 44 -31.79 -10.28 5.11
C ASN A 44 -30.27 -10.42 5.07
N VAL A 45 -29.55 -9.47 4.45
CA VAL A 45 -28.10 -9.52 4.30
C VAL A 45 -27.50 -8.27 4.92
N TYR A 46 -26.46 -8.44 5.73
CA TYR A 46 -25.69 -7.31 6.25
C TYR A 46 -24.89 -6.67 5.11
N HIS A 47 -25.10 -5.38 4.87
CA HIS A 47 -24.34 -4.59 3.91
C HIS A 47 -23.47 -3.59 4.65
N PHE A 48 -22.16 -3.63 4.41
CA PHE A 48 -21.24 -2.66 5.00
C PHE A 48 -21.62 -1.22 4.60
N SER A 49 -21.47 -0.29 5.55
CA SER A 49 -21.59 1.13 5.23
C SER A 49 -20.39 1.59 4.39
N ILE A 50 -20.55 2.70 3.65
CA ILE A 50 -19.45 3.25 2.85
C ILE A 50 -18.25 3.64 3.73
N THR A 51 -18.53 4.07 4.96
CA THR A 51 -17.52 4.41 5.96
C THR A 51 -16.77 3.17 6.46
N GLU A 52 -17.48 2.06 6.71
CA GLU A 52 -16.85 0.79 7.10
C GLU A 52 -15.96 0.24 6.00
N LEU A 53 -16.44 0.24 4.75
CA LEU A 53 -15.63 -0.14 3.59
C LEU A 53 -14.39 0.76 3.51
N PHE A 54 -14.57 2.07 3.51
CA PHE A 54 -13.46 3.02 3.46
C PHE A 54 -12.41 2.76 4.54
N LEU A 55 -12.81 2.62 5.80
CA LEU A 55 -11.88 2.38 6.90
C LEU A 55 -11.17 1.03 6.76
N TYR A 56 -11.90 -0.02 6.39
CA TYR A 56 -11.33 -1.35 6.20
C TYR A 56 -10.23 -1.34 5.14
N PHE A 57 -10.53 -0.76 3.96
CA PHE A 57 -9.57 -0.61 2.88
C PHE A 57 -8.42 0.33 3.24
N PHE A 58 -8.70 1.42 3.94
CA PHE A 58 -7.68 2.39 4.32
C PHE A 58 -6.63 1.78 5.24
N PHE A 59 -7.05 1.09 6.30
CA PHE A 59 -6.12 0.45 7.22
C PHE A 59 -5.36 -0.72 6.58
N THR A 60 -6.04 -1.56 5.79
CA THR A 60 -5.37 -2.68 5.10
C THR A 60 -4.37 -2.20 4.06
N THR A 61 -4.73 -1.23 3.22
CA THR A 61 -3.85 -0.68 2.18
C THR A 61 -2.63 0.02 2.79
N ILE A 62 -2.80 0.78 3.88
CA ILE A 62 -1.70 1.41 4.60
C ILE A 62 -0.75 0.37 5.18
N LEU A 63 -1.26 -0.62 5.91
CA LEU A 63 -0.45 -1.67 6.53
C LEU A 63 0.39 -2.41 5.50
N ILE A 64 -0.21 -2.79 4.37
CA ILE A 64 0.49 -3.50 3.31
C ILE A 64 1.54 -2.59 2.64
N SER A 65 1.21 -1.32 2.38
CA SER A 65 2.16 -0.36 1.80
C SER A 65 3.38 -0.14 2.69
N ILE A 66 3.17 -0.05 4.01
CA ILE A 66 4.27 0.05 4.99
C ILE A 66 5.09 -1.24 5.00
N ALA A 67 4.44 -2.41 4.99
CA ALA A 67 5.13 -3.70 4.97
C ALA A 67 6.00 -3.88 3.71
N ILE A 68 5.48 -3.53 2.53
CA ILE A 68 6.23 -3.56 1.26
C ILE A 68 7.41 -2.57 1.30
N GLY A 69 7.20 -1.38 1.86
CA GLY A 69 8.27 -0.39 2.06
C GLY A 69 9.40 -0.93 2.95
N PHE A 70 9.06 -1.53 4.10
CA PHE A 70 10.03 -2.17 5.00
C PHE A 70 10.74 -3.35 4.34
N LEU A 71 10.02 -4.23 3.65
CA LEU A 71 10.58 -5.37 2.95
C LEU A 71 11.57 -4.92 1.87
N SER A 72 11.21 -3.90 1.10
CA SER A 72 12.07 -3.32 0.04
C SER A 72 13.32 -2.67 0.62
N PHE A 73 13.20 -1.97 1.76
CA PHE A 73 14.34 -1.38 2.45
C PHE A 73 15.27 -2.43 3.07
N PHE A 74 14.70 -3.49 3.65
CA PHE A 74 15.47 -4.60 4.19
C PHE A 74 16.21 -5.37 3.08
N LEU A 75 15.53 -5.67 1.97
CA LEU A 75 16.14 -6.22 0.76
C LEU A 75 17.27 -5.33 0.27
N TYR A 76 17.06 -4.01 0.20
CA TYR A 76 18.10 -3.06 -0.18
C TYR A 76 19.35 -3.15 0.72
N LEU A 77 19.16 -3.15 2.04
CA LEU A 77 20.26 -3.29 3.00
C LEU A 77 21.01 -4.61 2.85
N LEU A 78 20.27 -5.71 2.68
CA LEU A 78 20.83 -7.05 2.50
C LEU A 78 21.62 -7.16 1.19
N LEU A 79 21.03 -6.69 0.08
CA LEU A 79 21.64 -6.68 -1.25
C LEU A 79 22.88 -5.80 -1.32
N ARG A 80 22.86 -4.62 -0.66
CA ARG A 80 24.02 -3.73 -0.56
C ARG A 80 25.20 -4.36 0.19
N ARG A 81 24.92 -5.30 1.10
CA ARG A 81 25.95 -6.05 1.84
C ARG A 81 26.53 -7.20 1.02
N LEU A 82 25.75 -7.76 0.09
CA LEU A 82 26.12 -8.96 -0.67
C LEU A 82 26.76 -8.64 -2.03
N LEU A 83 26.36 -7.57 -2.73
CA LEU A 83 26.89 -7.21 -4.05
C LEU A 83 26.81 -5.68 -4.27
N SER A 84 27.64 -5.15 -5.17
CA SER A 84 27.55 -3.78 -5.70
C SER A 84 26.31 -3.65 -6.60
N VAL A 85 25.12 -3.71 -6.00
CA VAL A 85 23.86 -3.80 -6.75
C VAL A 85 23.48 -2.42 -7.28
N ARG A 86 23.57 -2.28 -8.60
CA ARG A 86 23.10 -1.11 -9.37
C ARG A 86 21.63 -0.82 -9.04
N THR A 87 21.32 0.46 -8.86
CA THR A 87 19.99 1.06 -8.57
C THR A 87 18.82 0.56 -9.42
N TRP A 88 19.09 -0.06 -10.58
CA TRP A 88 18.09 -0.65 -11.46
C TRP A 88 17.38 -1.89 -10.87
N TRP A 89 18.07 -2.69 -10.05
CA TRP A 89 17.47 -3.85 -9.38
C TRP A 89 16.41 -3.45 -8.34
N LEU A 90 16.60 -2.33 -7.67
CA LEU A 90 15.63 -1.82 -6.69
C LEU A 90 14.34 -1.36 -7.36
N LYS A 91 14.44 -0.76 -8.56
CA LYS A 91 13.27 -0.40 -9.36
C LYS A 91 12.48 -1.63 -9.79
N LEU A 92 13.17 -2.72 -10.13
CA LEU A 92 12.54 -4.01 -10.45
C LEU A 92 11.80 -4.60 -9.25
N VAL A 93 12.43 -4.62 -8.06
CA VAL A 93 11.80 -5.14 -6.84
C VAL A 93 10.57 -4.31 -6.44
N SER A 94 10.64 -2.97 -6.52
CA SER A 94 9.47 -2.13 -6.24
C SER A 94 8.33 -2.35 -7.24
N LEU A 95 8.66 -2.61 -8.51
CA LEU A 95 7.68 -2.82 -9.56
C LEU A 95 7.02 -4.19 -9.45
N ILE A 96 7.80 -5.23 -9.10
CA ILE A 96 7.28 -6.56 -8.77
C ILE A 96 6.39 -6.48 -7.51
N GLY A 97 6.80 -5.74 -6.48
CA GLY A 97 5.99 -5.52 -5.28
C GLY A 97 4.65 -4.84 -5.58
N ALA A 98 4.64 -3.84 -6.45
CA ALA A 98 3.41 -3.18 -6.90
C ALA A 98 2.51 -4.14 -7.71
N MET A 99 3.07 -4.98 -8.58
CA MET A 99 2.30 -5.98 -9.34
C MET A 99 1.70 -7.05 -8.42
N VAL A 100 2.46 -7.54 -7.43
CA VAL A 100 1.95 -8.49 -6.43
C VAL A 100 0.83 -7.86 -5.61
N PHE A 101 0.92 -6.57 -5.28
CA PHE A 101 -0.13 -5.85 -4.57
C PHE A 101 -1.44 -5.81 -5.37
N VAL A 102 -1.37 -5.45 -6.66
CA VAL A 102 -2.53 -5.45 -7.56
C VAL A 102 -3.13 -6.85 -7.71
N TRP A 103 -2.29 -7.88 -7.77
CA TRP A 103 -2.73 -9.26 -7.94
C TRP A 103 -3.42 -9.83 -6.69
N VAL A 104 -2.86 -9.58 -5.50
CA VAL A 104 -3.49 -9.95 -4.22
C VAL A 104 -4.82 -9.21 -4.05
N TYR A 105 -4.87 -7.93 -4.42
CA TYR A 105 -6.10 -7.16 -4.41
C TYR A 105 -7.17 -7.77 -5.33
N TYR A 106 -6.80 -8.15 -6.56
CA TYR A 106 -7.72 -8.80 -7.47
C TYR A 106 -8.29 -10.11 -6.90
N ILE A 107 -7.44 -10.95 -6.29
CA ILE A 107 -7.87 -12.23 -5.72
C ILE A 107 -8.82 -12.06 -4.53
N ILE A 108 -8.59 -11.08 -3.65
CA ILE A 108 -9.42 -10.89 -2.46
C ILE A 108 -10.81 -10.32 -2.79
N PHE A 109 -10.92 -9.53 -3.87
CA PHE A 109 -12.15 -8.77 -4.17
C PHE A 109 -12.93 -9.24 -5.39
N TYR A 110 -12.32 -10.00 -6.31
CA TYR A 110 -12.98 -10.47 -7.53
C TYR A 110 -13.10 -12.00 -7.61
N ASN A 111 -12.65 -12.73 -6.60
CA ASN A 111 -12.77 -14.19 -6.49
C ASN A 111 -13.40 -14.56 -5.16
#